data_AF-A0A1E3NZ38-F1
#
_entry.id   AF-A0A1E3NZ38-F1
#
_cell.length_a   1.000
_cell.length_b   1.000
_cell.length_c   1.000
_cell.angle_alpha   90.00
_cell.angle_beta   90.00
_cell.angle_gamma   90.00
#
_symmetry.space_group_name_H-M   'P 1'
#
loop_
_entity.id
_entity.type
_entity.pdbx_description
1 polymer ?
#
loop_
_entity_poly.entity_id
_entity_poly.type
_entity_poly.pdbx_seq_one_letter_code
_entity_poly.pdbx_strand_id
1 'polypeptide(L)'
;MPLEESNLKLISAVINWLSLFPNSTITSNIFNEIWKPDVVVEILQIILDSSFEVNLVKGLDTVEQYELIFNNVKQYYKQHMISRKKFYKYLDLLKFEELSKGDLLSLNCLCFIFLEIGFHCYKSSVAISIISLLNESDEEELKKFMYDEDDLNCKNLILNQKVNLLELENGKLLQKISSRDKELIELQKNMYLKNQNDVNLNLEFNNGLKIKNDEVLNLKRQLSVLQTKNECLTKENELLNNDLEILRNLKGMLSSSDLNPIYQTIQPKLIESNDDYELLKWEYSLMMEWMSVIQKEKFKRQEKSLEI
;
A
#
# COMPACT_ATOMS: atom_id res chain seq x y z
N MET A 1 -25.85 -20.41 9.79
CA MET A 1 -27.24 -20.69 9.39
C MET A 1 -27.89 -21.83 10.18
N PRO A 2 -27.42 -23.10 10.18
CA PRO A 2 -28.12 -24.17 10.93
C PRO A 2 -28.10 -24.00 12.46
N LEU A 3 -27.09 -23.31 13.00
CA LEU A 3 -26.92 -23.10 14.46
C LEU A 3 -27.87 -22.02 15.02
N GLU A 4 -28.07 -20.92 14.28
CA GLU A 4 -28.98 -19.84 14.66
C GLU A 4 -30.43 -20.34 14.67
N GLU A 5 -30.81 -21.13 13.66
CA GLU A 5 -32.12 -21.77 13.60
C GLU A 5 -32.38 -22.71 14.78
N SER A 6 -31.37 -23.48 15.21
CA SER A 6 -31.48 -24.34 16.39
C SER A 6 -31.64 -23.55 17.69
N ASN A 7 -30.87 -22.48 17.87
CA ASN A 7 -30.96 -21.63 19.07
C ASN A 7 -32.32 -20.94 19.16
N LEU A 8 -32.84 -20.43 18.03
CA LEU A 8 -34.15 -19.81 17.97
C LEU A 8 -35.29 -20.78 18.30
N LYS A 9 -35.17 -22.04 17.87
CA LYS A 9 -36.14 -23.10 18.21
C LYS A 9 -36.18 -23.36 19.72
N LEU A 10 -35.03 -23.50 20.38
CA LEU A 10 -35.03 -23.71 21.84
C LEU A 10 -35.63 -22.52 22.58
N ILE A 11 -35.24 -21.29 22.24
CA ILE A 11 -35.76 -20.09 22.90
C ILE A 11 -37.29 -20.00 22.73
N SER A 12 -37.79 -20.25 21.51
CA SER A 12 -39.23 -20.30 21.24
C SER A 12 -39.95 -21.37 22.06
N ALA A 13 -39.40 -22.58 22.10
CA ALA A 13 -39.97 -23.68 22.87
C ALA A 13 -40.02 -23.36 24.38
N VAL A 14 -38.97 -22.73 24.92
CA VAL A 14 -38.91 -22.29 26.32
C VAL A 14 -39.94 -21.19 26.60
N ILE A 15 -40.10 -20.21 25.72
CA ILE A 15 -41.14 -19.16 25.87
C ILE A 15 -42.54 -19.78 25.88
N ASN A 16 -42.82 -20.68 24.94
CA ASN A 16 -44.12 -21.35 24.86
C ASN A 16 -44.37 -22.18 26.12
N TRP A 17 -43.36 -22.88 26.62
CA TRP A 17 -43.42 -23.62 27.87
C TRP A 17 -43.71 -22.71 29.08
N LEU A 18 -43.02 -21.57 29.18
CA LEU A 18 -43.25 -20.58 30.24
C LEU A 18 -44.67 -19.98 30.18
N SER A 19 -45.22 -19.77 28.97
CA SER A 19 -46.56 -19.20 28.79
C SER A 19 -47.68 -20.11 29.30
N LEU A 20 -47.43 -21.42 29.42
CA LEU A 20 -48.40 -22.41 29.86
C LEU A 20 -48.39 -22.64 31.39
N PHE A 21 -47.51 -21.98 32.14
CA PHE A 21 -47.52 -22.07 33.60
C PHE A 21 -48.80 -21.42 34.19
N PRO A 22 -49.36 -22.00 35.27
CA PRO A 22 -50.45 -21.37 36.01
C PRO A 22 -50.03 -19.99 36.52
N ASN A 23 -50.82 -18.96 36.20
CA ASN A 23 -50.55 -17.54 36.50
C ASN A 23 -49.38 -16.92 35.73
N SER A 24 -48.95 -17.53 34.62
CA SER A 24 -47.93 -16.92 33.77
C SER A 24 -48.46 -15.64 33.11
N THR A 25 -47.70 -14.56 33.26
CA THR A 25 -47.89 -13.29 32.54
C THR A 25 -47.04 -13.22 31.27
N ILE A 26 -46.23 -14.25 31.02
CA ILE A 26 -45.37 -14.38 29.85
C ILE A 26 -46.21 -14.76 28.62
N THR A 27 -46.18 -13.90 27.60
CA THR A 27 -46.83 -14.17 26.31
C THR A 27 -45.82 -14.67 25.29
N SER A 28 -46.29 -15.39 24.26
CA SER A 28 -45.46 -15.92 23.18
C SER A 28 -44.67 -14.86 22.39
N ASN A 29 -45.02 -13.58 22.53
CA ASN A 29 -44.35 -12.46 21.85
C ASN A 29 -43.18 -11.84 22.63
N ILE A 30 -42.82 -12.38 23.80
CA ILE A 30 -41.78 -11.79 24.67
C ILE A 30 -40.34 -12.02 24.18
N PHE A 31 -40.14 -12.61 23.00
CA PHE A 31 -38.82 -13.02 22.50
C PHE A 31 -37.75 -11.92 22.62
N ASN A 32 -38.10 -10.68 22.28
CA ASN A 32 -37.17 -9.54 22.32
C ASN A 32 -36.91 -8.98 23.73
N GLU A 33 -37.62 -9.47 24.75
CA GLU A 33 -37.61 -8.92 26.10
C GLU A 33 -37.27 -9.96 27.17
N ILE A 34 -37.24 -11.26 26.83
CA ILE A 34 -36.97 -12.36 27.77
C ILE A 34 -35.64 -12.24 28.51
N TRP A 35 -34.67 -11.53 27.93
CA TRP A 35 -33.39 -11.25 28.58
C TRP A 35 -33.49 -10.13 29.63
N LYS A 36 -34.47 -9.21 29.58
CA LYS A 36 -34.54 -8.06 30.50
C LYS A 36 -34.58 -8.52 31.97
N PRO A 37 -33.80 -7.90 32.88
CA PRO A 37 -33.72 -8.34 34.28
C PRO A 37 -35.07 -8.48 35.00
N ASP A 38 -35.99 -7.52 34.80
CA ASP A 38 -37.34 -7.57 35.39
C ASP A 38 -38.13 -8.81 34.93
N VAL A 39 -38.03 -9.13 33.64
CA VAL A 39 -38.68 -10.31 33.02
C VAL A 39 -38.01 -11.60 33.51
N VAL A 40 -36.68 -11.60 33.67
CA VAL A 40 -35.95 -12.74 34.23
C VAL A 40 -36.41 -13.03 35.66
N VAL A 41 -36.61 -12.00 36.49
CA VAL A 41 -37.16 -12.17 37.86
C VAL A 41 -38.56 -12.75 37.80
N GLU A 42 -39.44 -12.22 36.94
CA GLU A 42 -40.80 -12.72 36.74
C GLU A 42 -40.82 -14.20 36.35
N ILE A 43 -39.98 -14.58 35.38
CA ILE A 43 -39.83 -15.99 34.94
C ILE A 43 -39.37 -16.87 36.11
N LEU A 44 -38.37 -16.43 36.87
CA LEU A 44 -37.88 -17.20 38.02
C LEU A 44 -38.96 -17.37 39.10
N GLN A 45 -39.82 -16.37 39.32
CA GLN A 45 -40.96 -16.45 40.24
C GLN A 45 -42.03 -17.44 39.77
N ILE A 46 -42.28 -17.48 38.45
CA ILE A 46 -43.20 -18.46 37.85
C ILE A 46 -42.69 -19.88 38.08
N ILE A 47 -41.41 -20.12 37.76
CA ILE A 47 -40.79 -21.45 37.81
C ILE A 47 -40.62 -21.94 39.25
N LEU A 48 -40.06 -21.11 40.13
CA LEU A 48 -39.78 -21.45 41.53
C LEU A 48 -41.07 -21.43 42.35
N ASP A 49 -41.34 -20.32 43.03
CA ASP A 49 -42.56 -20.03 43.77
C ASP A 49 -42.60 -18.55 44.18
N SER A 50 -43.67 -18.16 44.84
CA SER A 50 -43.87 -16.80 45.33
C SER A 50 -42.93 -16.40 46.47
N SER A 51 -42.13 -17.32 47.03
CA SER A 51 -41.15 -17.00 48.05
C SER A 51 -39.81 -16.51 47.47
N PHE A 52 -39.61 -16.68 46.17
CA PHE A 52 -38.47 -16.08 45.46
C PHE A 52 -38.74 -14.59 45.20
N GLU A 53 -38.04 -13.72 45.92
CA GLU A 53 -38.14 -12.27 45.75
C GLU A 53 -36.75 -11.67 45.49
N VAL A 54 -36.67 -10.77 44.50
CA VAL A 54 -35.47 -10.00 44.19
C VAL A 54 -35.85 -8.54 44.12
N ASN A 55 -35.31 -7.73 45.03
CA ASN A 55 -35.48 -6.29 45.02
C ASN A 55 -34.45 -5.66 44.07
N LEU A 56 -34.85 -5.48 42.81
CA LEU A 56 -34.02 -4.77 41.82
C LEU A 56 -33.95 -3.29 42.19
N VAL A 57 -32.76 -2.83 42.60
CA VAL A 57 -32.53 -1.43 42.97
C VAL A 57 -32.44 -0.58 41.71
N LYS A 58 -33.33 0.42 41.58
CA LYS A 58 -33.30 1.38 40.48
C LYS A 58 -31.99 2.17 40.50
N GLY A 59 -31.17 2.01 39.46
CA GLY A 59 -29.88 2.70 39.30
C GLY A 59 -28.65 1.79 39.26
N LEU A 60 -28.80 0.49 39.55
CA LEU A 60 -27.77 -0.51 39.28
C LEU A 60 -27.61 -0.75 37.78
N ASP A 61 -26.38 -1.06 37.35
CA ASP A 61 -26.15 -1.51 35.98
C ASP A 61 -26.84 -2.85 35.73
N THR A 62 -27.21 -3.12 34.47
CA THR A 62 -27.91 -4.33 34.05
C THR A 62 -27.10 -5.59 34.43
N VAL A 63 -25.77 -5.52 34.35
CA VAL A 63 -24.87 -6.61 34.76
C VAL A 63 -24.98 -6.87 36.27
N GLU A 64 -24.90 -5.82 37.09
CA GLU A 64 -25.04 -5.91 38.56
C GLU A 64 -26.43 -6.44 38.96
N GLN A 65 -27.47 -6.09 38.19
CA GLN A 65 -28.81 -6.64 38.37
C GLN A 65 -28.84 -8.15 38.12
N TYR A 66 -28.24 -8.67 37.05
CA TYR A 66 -28.15 -10.12 36.84
C TYR A 66 -27.34 -10.81 37.94
N GLU A 67 -26.23 -10.23 38.37
CA GLU A 67 -25.46 -10.78 39.49
C GLU A 67 -26.31 -10.89 40.75
N LEU A 68 -27.08 -9.85 41.07
CA LEU A 68 -28.01 -9.86 42.20
C LEU A 68 -29.07 -10.96 42.04
N ILE A 69 -29.70 -11.06 40.87
CA ILE A 69 -30.72 -12.08 40.57
C ILE A 69 -30.16 -13.48 40.80
N PHE A 70 -29.05 -13.83 40.14
CA PHE A 70 -28.51 -15.18 40.22
C PHE A 70 -27.86 -15.48 41.57
N ASN A 71 -27.35 -14.49 42.30
CA ASN A 71 -26.94 -14.68 43.68
C ASN A 71 -28.12 -15.02 44.60
N ASN A 72 -29.29 -14.42 44.39
CA ASN A 72 -30.52 -14.80 45.11
C ASN A 72 -30.97 -16.21 44.72
N VAL A 73 -30.89 -16.61 43.45
CA VAL A 73 -31.18 -18.00 43.03
C VAL A 73 -30.24 -18.98 43.74
N LYS A 74 -28.94 -18.67 43.83
CA LYS A 74 -27.97 -19.49 44.58
C LYS A 74 -28.36 -19.63 46.06
N GLN A 75 -28.81 -18.55 46.69
CA GLN A 75 -29.26 -18.57 48.08
C GLN A 75 -30.52 -19.39 48.26
N TYR A 76 -31.51 -19.23 47.38
CA TYR A 76 -32.73 -20.04 47.36
C TYR A 76 -32.39 -21.54 47.26
N TYR A 77 -31.51 -21.92 46.33
CA TYR A 77 -31.05 -23.31 46.18
C TYR A 77 -30.31 -23.82 47.41
N LYS A 78 -29.59 -22.94 48.10
CA LYS A 78 -28.94 -23.23 49.39
C LYS A 78 -29.94 -23.58 50.48
N GLN A 79 -31.03 -22.82 50.56
CA GLN A 79 -32.07 -23.00 51.57
C GLN A 79 -32.93 -24.25 51.30
N HIS A 80 -33.22 -24.54 50.03
CA HIS A 80 -34.14 -25.62 49.64
C HIS A 80 -33.46 -26.97 49.27
N MET A 81 -32.14 -27.12 49.46
CA MET A 81 -31.38 -28.37 49.23
C MET A 81 -31.56 -28.99 47.82
N ILE A 82 -31.77 -28.16 46.80
CA ILE A 82 -31.94 -28.60 45.40
C ILE A 82 -30.58 -29.00 44.79
N SER A 83 -30.57 -29.98 43.88
CA SER A 83 -29.40 -30.37 43.07
C SER A 83 -28.88 -29.20 42.24
N ARG A 84 -27.56 -28.99 42.19
CA ARG A 84 -26.98 -27.75 41.65
C ARG A 84 -25.95 -27.93 40.53
N LYS A 85 -25.66 -29.19 40.16
CA LYS A 85 -24.44 -29.49 39.40
C LYS A 85 -24.46 -28.93 37.98
N LYS A 86 -25.57 -29.03 37.25
CA LYS A 86 -25.69 -28.47 35.90
C LYS A 86 -26.02 -26.98 35.94
N PHE A 87 -26.84 -26.52 36.88
CA PHE A 87 -27.13 -25.09 37.09
C PHE A 87 -25.86 -24.24 37.19
N TYR A 88 -24.92 -24.61 38.07
CA TYR A 88 -23.68 -23.83 38.21
C TYR A 88 -22.84 -23.83 36.93
N LYS A 89 -22.79 -24.94 36.19
CA LYS A 89 -22.07 -24.98 34.91
C LYS A 89 -22.67 -24.02 33.90
N TYR A 90 -23.99 -24.01 33.74
CA TYR A 90 -24.64 -23.10 32.80
C TYR A 90 -24.51 -21.65 33.23
N LEU A 91 -24.56 -21.38 34.55
CA LEU A 91 -24.35 -20.05 35.09
C LEU A 91 -22.91 -19.55 34.86
N ASP A 92 -21.90 -20.41 34.99
CA ASP A 92 -20.50 -20.06 34.71
C ASP A 92 -20.27 -19.74 33.22
N LEU A 93 -21.11 -20.28 32.32
CA LEU A 93 -21.07 -20.01 30.88
C LEU A 93 -21.87 -18.76 30.48
N LEU A 94 -22.75 -18.28 31.37
CA LEU A 94 -23.61 -17.13 31.11
C LEU A 94 -22.81 -15.83 31.27
N LYS A 95 -22.64 -15.10 30.17
CA LYS A 95 -21.96 -13.81 30.17
C LYS A 95 -22.98 -12.68 30.25
N PHE A 96 -23.09 -12.06 31.43
CA PHE A 96 -24.06 -11.00 31.67
C PHE A 96 -23.91 -9.78 30.75
N GLU A 97 -22.68 -9.44 30.36
CA GLU A 97 -22.40 -8.35 29.41
C GLU A 97 -22.87 -8.63 27.97
N GLU A 98 -22.88 -9.90 27.57
CA GLU A 98 -23.38 -10.32 26.25
C GLU A 98 -24.92 -10.46 26.32
N LEU A 99 -25.45 -10.98 27.43
CA LEU A 99 -26.90 -11.05 27.68
C LEU A 99 -27.57 -9.67 27.70
N SER A 100 -26.94 -8.66 28.31
CA SER A 100 -27.47 -7.28 28.35
C SER A 100 -27.58 -6.64 26.96
N LYS A 101 -26.89 -7.19 25.97
CA LYS A 101 -26.94 -6.78 24.57
C LYS A 101 -27.91 -7.63 23.73
N GLY A 102 -28.58 -8.61 24.35
CA GLY A 102 -29.47 -9.54 23.66
C GLY A 102 -28.73 -10.57 22.81
N ASP A 103 -27.49 -10.93 23.16
CA ASP A 103 -26.75 -11.97 22.44
C ASP A 103 -27.48 -13.32 22.48
N LEU A 104 -27.61 -13.95 21.31
CA LEU A 104 -28.42 -15.16 21.13
C LEU A 104 -27.84 -16.36 21.90
N LEU A 105 -26.51 -16.46 22.04
CA LEU A 105 -25.87 -17.57 22.76
C LEU A 105 -26.04 -17.42 24.26
N SER A 106 -25.90 -16.19 24.75
CA SER A 106 -26.14 -15.87 26.16
C SER A 106 -27.61 -16.05 26.53
N LEU A 107 -28.53 -15.70 25.63
CA LEU A 107 -29.95 -16.00 25.79
C LEU A 107 -30.23 -17.50 25.78
N ASN A 108 -29.52 -18.27 24.95
CA ASN A 108 -29.62 -19.72 24.95
C ASN A 108 -29.12 -20.34 26.26
N CYS A 109 -28.02 -19.82 26.82
CA CYS A 109 -27.54 -20.19 28.16
C CYS A 109 -28.59 -19.90 29.23
N LEU A 110 -29.25 -18.74 29.16
CA LEU A 110 -30.32 -18.35 30.07
C LEU A 110 -31.51 -19.32 29.98
N CYS A 111 -31.91 -19.73 28.78
CA CYS A 111 -32.94 -20.74 28.57
C CYS A 111 -32.55 -22.10 29.19
N PHE A 112 -31.31 -22.54 29.05
CA PHE A 112 -30.83 -23.75 29.73
C PHE A 112 -30.88 -23.63 31.26
N ILE A 113 -30.56 -22.46 31.80
CA ILE A 113 -30.70 -22.19 33.24
C ILE A 113 -32.17 -22.28 33.66
N PHE A 114 -33.11 -21.71 32.90
CA PHE A 114 -34.54 -21.80 33.21
C PHE A 114 -35.06 -23.23 33.20
N LEU A 115 -34.68 -24.03 32.20
CA LEU A 115 -35.07 -25.44 32.12
C LEU A 115 -34.49 -26.26 33.27
N GLU A 116 -33.20 -26.07 33.58
CA GLU A 116 -32.54 -26.72 34.72
C GLU A 116 -33.21 -26.34 36.04
N ILE A 117 -33.59 -25.07 36.20
CA ILE A 117 -34.32 -24.61 37.37
C ILE A 117 -35.70 -25.28 37.43
N GLY A 118 -36.45 -25.26 36.33
CA GLY A 118 -37.79 -25.84 36.28
C GLY A 118 -37.82 -27.33 36.57
N PHE A 119 -36.91 -28.11 35.99
CA PHE A 119 -36.93 -29.56 36.12
C PHE A 119 -36.44 -30.06 37.48
N HIS A 120 -35.74 -29.22 38.25
CA HIS A 120 -35.17 -29.60 39.53
C HIS A 120 -35.69 -28.78 40.72
N CYS A 121 -36.60 -27.83 40.51
CA CYS A 121 -37.25 -27.11 41.60
C CYS A 121 -38.37 -27.93 42.29
N TYR A 122 -38.93 -27.36 43.36
CA TYR A 122 -40.07 -27.94 44.08
C TYR A 122 -41.30 -28.15 43.18
N LYS A 123 -41.52 -27.30 42.18
CA LYS A 123 -42.59 -27.42 41.19
C LYS A 123 -42.24 -28.25 39.95
N SER A 124 -41.16 -29.04 40.00
CA SER A 124 -40.69 -29.85 38.87
C SER A 124 -41.76 -30.72 38.23
N SER A 125 -42.68 -31.30 39.00
CA SER A 125 -43.78 -32.09 38.47
C SER A 125 -44.72 -31.28 37.56
N VAL A 126 -45.04 -30.03 37.93
CA VAL A 126 -45.84 -29.11 37.14
C VAL A 126 -45.06 -28.69 35.90
N ALA A 127 -43.82 -28.26 36.10
CA ALA A 127 -42.91 -27.84 35.04
C ALA A 127 -42.74 -28.92 33.95
N ILE A 128 -42.59 -30.19 34.35
CA ILE A 128 -42.47 -31.34 33.44
C ILE A 128 -43.81 -31.66 32.77
N SER A 129 -44.91 -31.61 33.52
CA SER A 129 -46.23 -31.94 32.98
C SER A 129 -46.67 -30.96 31.88
N ILE A 130 -46.30 -29.68 31.99
CA ILE A 130 -46.59 -28.66 30.97
C ILE A 130 -45.96 -28.98 29.61
N ILE A 131 -44.82 -29.69 29.58
CA ILE A 131 -44.15 -30.04 28.32
C ILE A 131 -45.05 -30.88 27.43
N SER A 132 -45.85 -31.77 28.02
CA SER A 132 -46.81 -32.61 27.28
C SER A 132 -47.99 -31.84 26.68
N LEU A 133 -48.15 -30.56 27.03
CA LEU A 133 -49.18 -29.66 26.50
C LEU A 133 -48.69 -28.80 25.33
N LEU A 134 -47.39 -28.88 25.01
CA LEU A 134 -46.80 -28.16 23.89
C LEU A 134 -47.15 -28.82 22.55
N ASN A 135 -46.88 -28.10 21.46
CA ASN A 135 -46.89 -28.72 20.14
C ASN A 135 -45.75 -29.74 20.02
N GLU A 136 -45.87 -30.68 19.07
CA GLU A 136 -44.91 -31.78 18.88
C GLU A 136 -43.46 -31.30 18.70
N SER A 137 -43.26 -30.20 17.97
CA SER A 137 -41.92 -29.64 17.72
C SER A 137 -41.26 -29.08 19.00
N ASP A 138 -42.01 -28.31 19.79
CA ASP A 138 -41.51 -27.71 21.03
C ASP A 138 -41.35 -28.79 22.12
N GLU A 139 -42.26 -29.75 22.17
CA GLU A 139 -42.19 -30.90 23.07
C GLU A 139 -40.93 -31.74 22.82
N GLU A 140 -40.65 -32.08 21.55
CA GLU A 140 -39.44 -32.80 21.17
C GLU A 140 -38.17 -32.05 21.56
N GLU A 141 -38.13 -30.73 21.32
CA GLU A 141 -36.96 -29.91 21.63
C GLU A 141 -36.68 -29.87 23.13
N LEU A 142 -37.70 -29.72 23.97
CA LEU A 142 -37.52 -29.72 25.43
C LEU A 142 -37.24 -31.12 26.00
N LYS A 143 -37.81 -32.19 25.42
CA LYS A 143 -37.50 -33.56 25.83
C LYS A 143 -36.03 -33.92 25.60
N LYS A 144 -35.41 -33.44 24.52
CA LYS A 144 -33.96 -33.63 24.30
C LYS A 144 -33.15 -33.09 25.48
N PHE A 145 -33.58 -32.00 26.09
CA PHE A 145 -32.91 -31.43 27.26
C PHE A 145 -33.21 -32.23 28.55
N MET A 146 -34.46 -32.64 28.76
CA MET A 146 -34.84 -33.46 29.93
C MET A 146 -34.04 -34.75 30.03
N TYR A 147 -33.85 -35.45 28.90
CA TYR A 147 -33.18 -36.75 28.86
C TYR A 147 -31.69 -36.66 28.49
N ASP A 148 -31.09 -35.47 28.57
CA ASP A 148 -29.66 -35.27 28.33
C ASP A 148 -28.82 -35.72 29.54
N GLU A 149 -28.71 -37.04 29.72
CA GLU A 149 -27.95 -37.66 30.81
C GLU A 149 -26.45 -37.33 30.74
N ASP A 150 -25.91 -37.20 29.52
CA ASP A 150 -24.48 -36.97 29.25
C ASP A 150 -24.07 -35.49 29.19
N ASP A 151 -25.00 -34.56 29.42
CA ASP A 151 -24.78 -33.11 29.40
C ASP A 151 -24.22 -32.65 28.03
N LEU A 152 -24.70 -33.29 26.94
CA LEU A 152 -24.30 -33.03 25.56
C LEU A 152 -24.64 -31.61 25.15
N ASN A 153 -25.75 -31.05 25.65
CA ASN A 153 -26.15 -29.68 25.37
C ASN A 153 -25.14 -28.68 25.95
N CYS A 154 -24.68 -28.89 27.19
CA CYS A 154 -23.62 -28.08 27.79
C CYS A 154 -22.30 -28.20 27.02
N LYS A 155 -21.89 -29.43 26.67
CA LYS A 155 -20.67 -29.66 25.87
C LYS A 155 -20.75 -28.98 24.51
N ASN A 156 -21.89 -29.08 23.82
CA ASN A 156 -22.13 -28.40 22.55
C ASN A 156 -22.08 -26.89 22.70
N LEU A 157 -22.65 -26.33 23.76
CA LEU A 157 -22.60 -24.89 24.01
C LEU A 157 -21.16 -24.40 24.25
N ILE A 158 -20.37 -25.12 25.04
CA ILE A 158 -18.94 -24.84 25.24
C ILE A 158 -18.17 -24.90 23.92
N LEU A 159 -18.41 -25.94 23.11
CA LEU A 159 -17.78 -26.09 21.80
C LEU A 159 -18.16 -24.93 20.88
N ASN A 160 -19.43 -24.54 20.84
CA ASN A 160 -19.90 -23.42 20.02
C ASN A 160 -19.27 -22.09 20.45
N GLN A 161 -19.19 -21.81 21.76
CA GLN A 161 -18.49 -20.62 22.25
C GLN A 161 -17.01 -20.61 21.82
N LYS A 162 -16.34 -21.77 21.86
CA LYS A 162 -14.95 -21.91 21.40
C LYS A 162 -14.81 -21.71 19.89
N VAL A 163 -15.72 -22.29 19.10
CA VAL A 163 -15.73 -22.12 17.64
C VAL A 163 -15.91 -20.65 17.28
N ASN A 164 -16.86 -19.96 17.89
CA ASN A 164 -17.11 -18.53 17.63
C ASN A 164 -15.91 -17.65 18.01
N LEU A 165 -15.22 -17.95 19.10
CA LEU A 165 -13.97 -17.26 19.48
C LEU A 165 -12.87 -17.46 18.42
N LEU A 166 -12.70 -18.70 17.94
CA LEU A 166 -11.73 -19.02 16.90
C LEU A 166 -12.08 -18.37 15.55
N GLU A 167 -13.36 -18.31 15.19
CA GLU A 167 -13.82 -17.63 13.98
C GLU A 167 -13.57 -16.12 14.05
N LEU A 168 -13.81 -15.51 15.22
CA LEU A 168 -13.51 -14.10 15.44
C LEU A 168 -11.99 -13.82 15.36
N GLU A 169 -11.16 -14.69 15.94
CA GLU A 169 -9.71 -14.60 15.85
C GLU A 169 -9.23 -14.75 14.40
N ASN A 170 -9.76 -15.73 13.67
CA ASN A 170 -9.49 -15.92 12.24
C ASN A 170 -9.88 -14.68 11.42
N GLY A 171 -11.03 -14.06 11.71
CA GLY A 171 -11.45 -12.81 11.06
C GLY A 171 -10.45 -11.68 11.28
N LYS A 172 -9.96 -11.49 12.51
CA LYS A 172 -8.92 -10.50 12.84
C LYS A 172 -7.59 -10.80 12.14
N LEU A 173 -7.19 -12.06 12.07
CA LEU A 173 -5.97 -12.48 11.38
C LEU A 173 -6.06 -12.23 9.87
N LEU A 174 -7.20 -12.53 9.23
CA LEU A 174 -7.43 -12.26 7.82
C LEU A 174 -7.36 -10.76 7.51
N GLN A 175 -7.95 -9.91 8.36
CA GLN A 175 -7.83 -8.45 8.22
C GLN A 175 -6.36 -8.00 8.33
N LYS A 176 -5.61 -8.56 9.28
CA LYS A 176 -4.19 -8.27 9.44
C LYS A 176 -3.38 -8.70 8.22
N ILE A 177 -3.63 -9.90 7.68
CA ILE A 177 -3.00 -10.38 6.44
C ILE A 177 -3.30 -9.42 5.29
N SER A 178 -4.57 -9.06 5.08
CA SER A 178 -4.95 -8.12 4.02
C SER A 178 -4.27 -6.75 4.15
N SER A 179 -4.12 -6.23 5.38
CA SER A 179 -3.37 -4.98 5.61
C SER A 179 -1.89 -5.10 5.24
N ARG A 180 -1.27 -6.25 5.55
CA ARG A 180 0.14 -6.51 5.26
C ARG A 180 0.38 -6.73 3.76
N ASP A 181 -0.54 -7.38 3.06
CA ASP A 181 -0.45 -7.53 1.61
C ASP A 181 -0.51 -6.17 0.90
N LYS A 182 -1.35 -5.24 1.39
CA LYS A 182 -1.39 -3.86 0.86
C LYS A 182 -0.07 -3.13 1.10
N GLU A 183 0.49 -3.21 2.31
CA GLU A 183 1.82 -2.65 2.61
C GLU A 183 2.90 -3.25 1.69
N LEU A 184 2.86 -4.55 1.46
CA LEU A 184 3.84 -5.24 0.62
C LEU A 184 3.73 -4.78 -0.84
N ILE A 185 2.53 -4.65 -1.39
CA ILE A 185 2.30 -4.11 -2.74
C ILE A 185 2.82 -2.66 -2.84
N GLU A 186 2.58 -1.84 -1.82
CA GLU A 186 3.05 -0.45 -1.79
C GLU A 186 4.58 -0.38 -1.72
N LEU A 187 5.21 -1.20 -0.88
CA LEU A 187 6.66 -1.32 -0.81
C LEU A 187 7.27 -1.81 -2.14
N GLN A 188 6.63 -2.77 -2.81
CA GLN A 188 7.06 -3.23 -4.13
C GLN A 188 6.98 -2.12 -5.18
N LYS A 189 5.89 -1.34 -5.20
CA LYS A 189 5.76 -0.16 -6.08
C LYS A 189 6.83 0.87 -5.80
N ASN A 190 7.09 1.17 -4.53
CA ASN A 190 8.13 2.12 -4.12
C ASN A 190 9.53 1.65 -4.52
N MET A 191 9.83 0.36 -4.38
CA MET A 191 11.09 -0.21 -4.88
C MET A 191 11.20 -0.12 -6.40
N TYR A 192 10.14 -0.40 -7.15
CA TYR A 192 10.14 -0.29 -8.60
C TYR A 192 10.42 1.15 -9.06
N LEU A 193 9.75 2.14 -8.45
CA LEU A 193 9.96 3.56 -8.74
C LEU A 193 11.39 4.01 -8.40
N LYS A 194 11.93 3.56 -7.25
CA LYS A 194 13.30 3.87 -6.86
C LYS A 194 14.31 3.32 -7.86
N ASN A 195 14.14 2.07 -8.30
CA ASN A 195 15.01 1.45 -9.30
C ASN A 195 14.94 2.17 -10.66
N GLN A 196 13.77 2.63 -11.09
CA GLN A 196 13.64 3.45 -12.31
C GLN A 196 14.37 4.79 -12.19
N ASN A 197 14.24 5.46 -11.04
CA ASN A 197 14.95 6.72 -10.79
C ASN A 197 16.47 6.53 -10.81
N ASP A 198 16.98 5.46 -10.21
CA ASP A 198 18.41 5.15 -10.22
C ASP A 198 18.94 4.83 -11.64
N VAL A 199 18.13 4.18 -12.48
CA VAL A 199 18.48 3.96 -13.89
C VAL A 199 18.52 5.27 -14.68
N ASN A 200 17.53 6.16 -14.48
CA ASN A 200 17.49 7.47 -15.15
C ASN A 200 18.65 8.37 -14.72
N LEU A 201 18.98 8.43 -13.43
CA LEU A 201 20.14 9.17 -12.91
C LEU A 201 21.45 8.68 -13.51
N ASN A 202 21.62 7.36 -13.66
CA ASN A 202 22.80 6.79 -14.30
C ASN A 202 22.88 7.14 -15.80
N LEU A 203 21.75 7.19 -16.51
CA LEU A 203 21.71 7.60 -17.92
C LEU A 203 22.06 9.09 -18.08
N GLU A 204 21.54 9.97 -17.23
CA GLU A 204 21.86 11.41 -17.24
C GLU A 204 23.35 11.65 -16.94
N PHE A 205 23.90 10.98 -15.92
CA PHE A 205 25.31 11.07 -15.59
C PHE A 205 26.21 10.61 -16.75
N ASN A 206 25.90 9.46 -17.36
CA ASN A 206 26.67 8.95 -18.50
C ASN A 206 26.58 9.85 -19.73
N ASN A 207 25.42 10.45 -20.01
CA ASN A 207 25.26 11.43 -21.08
C ASN A 207 26.06 12.70 -20.80
N GLY A 208 26.00 13.23 -19.57
CA GLY A 208 26.81 14.38 -19.16
C GLY A 208 28.32 14.12 -19.28
N LEU A 209 28.76 12.91 -18.90
CA LEU A 209 30.15 12.50 -18.98
C LEU A 209 30.63 12.35 -20.44
N LYS A 210 29.77 11.84 -21.33
CA LYS A 210 30.03 11.78 -22.77
C LYS A 210 30.17 13.17 -23.39
N ILE A 211 29.25 14.09 -23.10
CA ILE A 211 29.31 15.49 -23.59
C ILE A 211 30.63 16.15 -23.15
N LYS A 212 31.02 15.97 -21.88
CA LYS A 212 32.27 16.55 -21.36
C LYS A 212 33.52 15.91 -21.98
N ASN A 213 33.50 14.61 -22.25
CA ASN A 213 34.58 13.95 -22.97
C ASN A 213 34.71 14.45 -24.42
N ASP A 214 33.60 14.65 -25.11
CA ASP A 214 33.59 15.20 -26.47
C ASP A 214 34.13 16.64 -26.49
N GLU A 215 33.79 17.45 -25.49
CA GLU A 215 34.33 18.80 -25.29
C GLU A 215 35.85 18.78 -25.07
N VAL A 216 36.35 17.89 -24.21
CA VAL A 216 37.79 17.69 -23.99
C VAL A 216 38.51 17.24 -25.25
N LEU A 217 37.92 16.33 -26.03
CA LEU A 217 38.47 15.88 -27.32
C LEU A 217 38.55 17.04 -28.32
N ASN A 218 37.53 17.89 -28.37
CA ASN A 218 37.52 19.07 -29.23
C ASN A 218 38.60 20.08 -28.81
N LEU A 219 38.73 20.36 -27.50
CA LEU A 219 39.77 21.22 -26.98
C LEU A 219 41.17 20.68 -27.26
N LYS A 220 41.39 19.35 -27.15
CA LYS A 220 42.67 18.72 -27.52
C LYS A 220 42.99 18.90 -29.01
N ARG A 221 42.00 18.77 -29.90
CA ARG A 221 42.18 19.03 -31.33
C ARG A 221 42.54 20.49 -31.59
N GLN A 222 41.83 21.43 -30.98
CA GLN A 222 42.13 22.86 -31.09
C GLN A 222 43.54 23.18 -30.58
N LEU A 223 43.94 22.61 -29.45
CA LEU A 223 45.29 22.76 -28.90
C LEU A 223 46.35 22.26 -29.87
N SER A 224 46.15 21.08 -30.48
CA SER A 224 47.08 20.54 -31.47
C SER A 224 47.22 21.45 -32.69
N VAL A 225 46.12 21.99 -33.22
CA VAL A 225 46.16 22.95 -34.34
C VAL A 225 46.92 24.22 -33.95
N LEU A 226 46.68 24.74 -32.75
CA LEU A 226 47.39 25.92 -32.23
C LEU A 226 48.89 25.64 -32.03
N GLN A 227 49.27 24.45 -31.57
CA GLN A 227 50.66 24.04 -31.44
C GLN A 227 51.36 24.03 -32.80
N THR A 228 50.77 23.40 -33.82
CA THR A 228 51.34 23.39 -35.18
C THR A 228 51.47 24.81 -35.74
N LYS A 229 50.46 25.67 -35.53
CA LYS A 229 50.54 27.07 -35.95
C LYS A 229 51.66 27.83 -35.24
N ASN A 230 51.85 27.57 -33.94
CA ASN A 230 52.91 28.19 -33.16
C ASN A 230 54.31 27.72 -33.63
N GLU A 231 54.47 26.43 -33.97
CA GLU A 231 55.71 25.91 -34.56
C GLU A 231 56.04 26.59 -35.90
N CYS A 232 55.04 26.77 -36.77
CA CYS A 232 55.23 27.51 -38.03
C CYS A 232 55.66 28.96 -37.79
N LEU A 233 54.96 29.67 -36.90
CA LEU A 233 55.32 31.05 -36.56
C LEU A 233 56.72 31.17 -35.94
N THR A 234 57.13 30.17 -35.16
CA THR A 234 58.49 30.12 -34.58
C THR A 234 59.54 30.02 -35.69
N LYS A 235 59.33 29.15 -36.69
CA LYS A 235 60.21 29.03 -37.86
C LYS A 235 60.22 30.30 -38.72
N GLU A 236 59.07 30.91 -38.95
CA GLU A 236 58.99 32.18 -39.68
C GLU A 236 59.77 33.29 -38.96
N ASN A 237 59.69 33.33 -37.63
CA ASN A 237 60.42 34.31 -36.83
C ASN A 237 61.95 34.06 -36.84
N GLU A 238 62.38 32.80 -36.86
CA GLU A 238 63.80 32.43 -37.08
C GLU A 238 64.31 32.89 -38.45
N LEU A 239 63.53 32.66 -39.51
CA LEU A 239 63.88 33.13 -40.86
C LEU A 239 63.98 34.66 -40.92
N LEU A 240 63.01 35.37 -40.33
CA LEU A 240 63.03 36.83 -40.28
C LEU A 240 64.25 37.37 -39.52
N ASN A 241 64.65 36.73 -38.42
CA ASN A 241 65.85 37.11 -37.69
C ASN A 241 67.12 36.93 -38.54
N ASN A 242 67.22 35.82 -39.30
CA ASN A 242 68.32 35.62 -40.24
C ASN A 242 68.35 36.69 -41.33
N ASP A 243 67.20 37.04 -41.90
CA ASP A 243 67.10 38.10 -42.91
C ASP A 243 67.52 39.47 -42.34
N LEU A 244 67.12 39.78 -41.11
CA LEU A 244 67.55 41.00 -40.41
C LEU A 244 69.06 41.03 -40.17
N GLU A 245 69.67 39.88 -39.89
CA GLU A 245 71.13 39.76 -39.73
C GLU A 245 71.87 39.94 -41.06
N ILE A 246 71.35 39.35 -42.15
CA ILE A 246 71.87 39.58 -43.52
C ILE A 246 71.79 41.06 -43.88
N LEU A 247 70.65 41.71 -43.64
CA LEU A 247 70.49 43.15 -43.89
C LEU A 247 71.44 43.99 -43.03
N ARG A 248 71.69 43.59 -41.78
CA ARG A 248 72.68 44.26 -40.91
C ARG A 248 74.10 44.13 -41.47
N ASN A 249 74.48 42.97 -41.98
CA ASN A 249 75.78 42.72 -42.60
C ASN A 249 75.94 43.49 -43.92
N LEU A 250 74.92 43.49 -44.78
CA LEU A 250 74.89 44.28 -46.02
C LEU A 250 74.99 45.78 -45.75
N LYS A 251 74.26 46.28 -44.74
CA LYS A 251 74.38 47.67 -44.27
C LYS A 251 75.82 47.97 -43.83
N GLY A 252 76.45 47.06 -43.08
CA GLY A 252 77.85 47.16 -42.68
C GLY A 252 78.80 47.28 -43.87
N MET A 253 78.63 46.45 -44.90
CA MET A 253 79.42 46.46 -46.14
C MET A 253 79.24 47.73 -46.98
N LEU A 254 78.02 48.26 -47.07
CA LEU A 254 77.71 49.54 -47.72
C LEU A 254 78.36 50.73 -46.99
N SER A 255 78.56 50.65 -45.68
CA SER A 255 79.28 51.65 -44.90
C SER A 255 80.81 51.50 -44.91
N SER A 256 81.35 50.39 -45.44
CA SER A 256 82.79 50.09 -45.45
C SER A 256 83.40 49.99 -46.85
N SER A 257 82.73 50.52 -47.88
CA SER A 257 83.25 50.56 -49.26
C SER A 257 83.33 51.98 -49.78
N ASP A 258 84.55 52.41 -50.16
CA ASP A 258 84.79 53.57 -51.01
C ASP A 258 84.02 53.39 -52.33
N LEU A 259 82.96 54.17 -52.49
CA LEU A 259 82.13 54.22 -53.70
C LEU A 259 82.96 54.76 -54.88
N ASN A 260 83.31 53.88 -55.82
CA ASN A 260 83.75 54.28 -57.15
C ASN A 260 82.61 54.02 -58.15
N PRO A 261 82.12 55.03 -58.90
CA PRO A 261 80.98 54.87 -59.77
C PRO A 261 81.46 54.37 -61.15
N ILE A 262 81.23 53.10 -61.46
CA ILE A 262 81.32 52.62 -62.85
C ILE A 262 79.91 52.33 -63.34
N TYR A 263 79.34 53.33 -64.01
CA TYR A 263 78.36 53.11 -65.06
C TYR A 263 78.98 52.21 -66.11
N GLN A 264 78.49 50.98 -66.25
CA GLN A 264 78.63 50.22 -67.49
C GLN A 264 77.26 49.71 -67.95
N THR A 265 76.80 50.41 -68.98
CA THR A 265 75.84 50.01 -70.00
C THR A 265 76.08 48.58 -70.47
N ILE A 266 75.04 47.74 -70.40
CA ILE A 266 74.90 46.57 -71.27
C ILE A 266 73.52 46.66 -71.91
N GLN A 267 73.52 46.88 -73.24
CA GLN A 267 72.37 46.74 -74.12
C GLN A 267 72.29 45.27 -74.63
N PRO A 268 71.16 44.87 -75.27
CA PRO A 268 70.45 43.62 -75.02
C PRO A 268 70.95 42.43 -75.85
N LYS A 269 70.74 41.21 -75.36
CA LYS A 269 70.80 39.98 -76.17
C LYS A 269 69.39 39.46 -76.41
N LEU A 270 68.93 39.61 -77.66
CA LEU A 270 67.91 38.75 -78.25
C LEU A 270 68.52 37.35 -78.40
N ILE A 271 68.08 36.37 -77.61
CA ILE A 271 68.28 34.94 -77.84
C ILE A 271 67.00 34.21 -77.39
N GLU A 272 66.26 33.76 -78.41
CA GLU A 272 65.52 32.49 -78.58
C GLU A 272 64.77 31.82 -77.40
N SER A 273 63.49 31.55 -77.67
CA SER A 273 62.55 30.60 -77.02
C SER A 273 62.82 30.24 -75.56
N ASN A 274 62.25 31.00 -74.64
CA ASN A 274 62.14 30.57 -73.25
C ASN A 274 60.76 29.93 -73.08
N ASP A 275 60.71 28.60 -72.98
CA ASP A 275 59.48 27.85 -72.66
C ASP A 275 58.82 28.40 -71.38
N ASP A 276 59.60 28.99 -70.48
CA ASP A 276 59.13 29.68 -69.27
C ASP A 276 58.30 30.95 -69.56
N TYR A 277 58.58 31.67 -70.65
CA TYR A 277 57.80 32.87 -71.01
C TYR A 277 56.47 32.49 -71.67
N GLU A 278 56.46 31.45 -72.51
CA GLU A 278 55.20 30.91 -73.07
C GLU A 278 54.38 30.18 -72.00
N LEU A 279 55.02 29.51 -71.02
CA LEU A 279 54.35 28.94 -69.85
C LEU A 279 53.71 30.03 -68.99
N LEU A 280 54.44 31.10 -68.68
CA LEU A 280 53.91 32.22 -67.90
C LEU A 280 52.75 32.93 -68.62
N LYS A 281 52.83 33.06 -69.95
CA LYS A 281 51.76 33.61 -70.79
C LYS A 281 50.54 32.69 -70.84
N TRP A 282 50.74 31.37 -70.86
CA TRP A 282 49.67 30.37 -70.75
C TRP A 282 49.00 30.40 -69.36
N GLU A 283 49.78 30.39 -68.28
CA GLU A 283 49.28 30.48 -66.90
C GLU A 283 48.49 31.77 -66.67
N TYR A 284 48.99 32.90 -67.18
CA TYR A 284 48.29 34.18 -67.13
C TYR A 284 46.97 34.15 -67.92
N SER A 285 46.96 33.53 -69.09
CA SER A 285 45.74 33.39 -69.91
C SER A 285 44.70 32.51 -69.21
N LEU A 286 45.13 31.39 -68.61
CA LEU A 286 44.26 30.48 -67.87
C LEU A 286 43.64 31.15 -66.63
N MET A 287 44.45 31.93 -65.89
CA MET A 287 44.00 32.70 -64.74
C MET A 287 42.98 33.78 -65.13
N MET A 288 43.21 34.51 -66.22
CA MET A 288 42.28 35.53 -66.71
C MET A 288 40.96 34.93 -67.19
N GLU A 289 40.99 33.75 -67.82
CA GLU A 289 39.79 33.04 -68.27
C GLU A 289 38.95 32.57 -67.07
N TRP A 290 39.60 32.00 -66.04
CA TRP A 290 38.97 31.60 -64.78
C TRP A 290 38.36 32.80 -64.03
N MET A 291 39.07 33.92 -63.96
CA MET A 291 38.56 35.15 -63.34
C MET A 291 37.31 35.69 -64.07
N SER A 292 37.26 35.57 -65.40
CA SER A 292 36.09 35.93 -66.20
C SER A 292 34.88 35.02 -65.90
N VAL A 293 35.10 33.72 -65.71
CA VAL A 293 34.04 32.76 -65.34
C VAL A 293 33.48 33.07 -63.96
N ILE A 294 34.35 33.34 -62.97
CA ILE A 294 33.94 33.71 -61.61
C ILE A 294 33.15 35.03 -61.61
N GLN A 295 33.56 36.01 -62.42
CA GLN A 295 32.82 37.28 -62.55
C GLN A 295 31.46 37.08 -63.21
N LYS A 296 31.35 36.25 -64.26
CA LYS A 296 30.07 35.91 -64.90
C LYS A 296 29.13 35.15 -63.95
N GLU A 297 29.65 34.24 -63.13
CA GLU A 297 28.84 33.55 -62.12
C GLU A 297 28.37 34.48 -61.01
N LYS A 298 29.21 35.41 -60.55
CA LYS A 298 28.81 36.44 -59.57
C LYS A 298 27.72 37.35 -60.11
N PHE A 299 27.82 37.77 -61.38
CA PHE A 299 26.76 38.56 -62.04
C PHE A 299 25.44 37.78 -62.18
N LYS A 300 25.48 36.51 -62.61
CA LYS A 300 24.27 35.65 -62.70
C LYS A 300 23.59 35.42 -61.34
N ARG A 301 24.36 35.33 -60.25
CA ARG A 301 23.81 35.19 -58.89
C ARG A 301 23.19 36.50 -58.38
N GLN A 302 23.71 37.65 -58.79
CA GLN A 302 23.14 38.97 -58.46
C GLN A 302 21.85 39.28 -59.23
N GLU A 303 21.76 38.92 -60.51
CA GLU A 303 20.51 39.06 -61.30
C GLU A 303 19.39 38.19 -60.73
N LYS A 304 19.67 36.94 -60.33
CA LYS A 304 18.69 36.05 -59.68
C LYS A 304 18.21 36.53 -58.30
N SER A 305 18.99 37.37 -57.60
CA SER A 305 18.58 37.95 -56.32
C SER A 305 17.77 39.24 -56.44
N LEU A 306 17.62 39.78 -57.66
CA LEU A 306 16.81 40.97 -57.97
C LEU A 306 15.44 40.62 -58.59
N GLU A 307 15.18 39.34 -58.88
CA GLU A 307 13.88 38.82 -59.37
C GLU A 307 12.99 38.22 -58.25
N ILE A 308 13.31 38.51 -56.97
CA ILE A 308 12.48 38.23 -55.78
C ILE A 308 12.07 39.55 -55.15
#